data_AF-A0A937M752-F1
#
_entry.id   AF-A0A937M752-F1
#
_cell.length_a   1.000
_cell.length_b   1.000
_cell.length_c   1.000
_cell.angle_alpha   90.00
_cell.angle_beta   90.00
_cell.angle_gamma   90.00
#
_symmetry.space_group_name_H-M   'P 1'
#
loop_
_entity.id
_entity.type
_entity.pdbx_description
1 polymer ?
#
loop_
_entity_poly.entity_id
_entity_poly.type
_entity_poly.pdbx_seq_one_letter_code
_entity_poly.pdbx_strand_id
1 'polypeptide(L)' 'DANLTTFLVAAVLYTIGTGPVRGFAITLMIGIITSMFTAIVGTRAIVNLIYGGKSVKTLSIGNFRKKAKAA' A
#
# COMPACT_ATOMS: atom_id res chain seq x y z
N ASP A 1 4.49 -1.49 -8.38
CA ASP A 1 4.78 -1.34 -6.94
C ASP A 1 5.56 -2.51 -6.40
N ALA A 2 6.38 -2.26 -5.38
CA ALA A 2 7.22 -3.28 -4.73
C ALA A 2 6.43 -4.55 -4.35
N ASN A 3 5.15 -4.42 -3.99
CA ASN A 3 4.29 -5.53 -3.58
C ASN A 3 4.03 -6.58 -4.69
N LEU A 4 3.98 -6.16 -5.96
CA LEU A 4 3.79 -7.10 -7.09
C LEU A 4 5.05 -7.94 -7.32
N THR A 5 6.22 -7.33 -7.21
CA THR A 5 7.51 -8.02 -7.36
C THR A 5 7.72 -9.05 -6.25
N THR A 6 7.32 -8.76 -5.01
CA THR A 6 7.41 -9.72 -3.89
C THR A 6 6.45 -10.90 -4.05
N PHE A 7 5.26 -10.68 -4.63
CA PHE A 7 4.31 -11.76 -4.93
C PHE A 7 4.86 -12.71 -6.01
N LEU A 8 5.53 -12.16 -7.02
CA LEU A 8 6.26 -12.96 -8.02
C LEU A 8 7.40 -13.76 -7.39
N VAL A 9 8.16 -13.18 -6.45
CA VAL A 9 9.20 -13.91 -5.70
C VAL A 9 8.59 -15.08 -4.91
N ALA A 10 7.45 -14.88 -4.25
CA ALA A 10 6.74 -15.94 -3.54
C ALA A 10 6.27 -17.06 -4.49
N ALA A 11 5.74 -16.71 -5.67
CA ALA A 11 5.31 -17.67 -6.68
C ALA A 11 6.50 -18.50 -7.23
N VAL A 12 7.63 -17.84 -7.52
CA VAL A 12 8.86 -18.52 -7.94
C VAL A 12 9.38 -19.44 -6.84
N LEU A 13 9.44 -18.99 -5.58
CA LEU A 13 9.83 -19.84 -4.45
C LEU A 13 8.90 -21.02 -4.22
N TYR A 14 7.59 -20.87 -4.45
CA TYR A 14 6.64 -21.98 -4.33
C TYR A 14 6.88 -23.07 -5.38
N THR A 15 7.23 -22.66 -6.60
CA THR A 15 7.50 -23.59 -7.71
C THR A 15 8.83 -24.34 -7.57
N ILE A 16 9.88 -23.67 -7.08
CA ILE A 16 11.25 -24.22 -6.99
C ILE A 16 11.53 -24.82 -5.60
N GLY A 17 10.79 -24.39 -4.56
CA GLY A 17 11.00 -24.82 -3.18
C GLY A 17 10.53 -26.24 -2.89
N THR A 18 11.31 -26.98 -2.10
CA THR A 18 10.96 -28.30 -1.56
C THR A 18 10.81 -28.25 -0.04
N GLY A 19 9.91 -29.07 0.51
CA GLY A 19 9.67 -29.23 1.96
C GLY A 19 9.41 -27.91 2.71
N PRO A 20 10.36 -27.40 3.52
CA PRO A 20 10.20 -26.19 4.33
C PRO A 20 10.09 -24.88 3.52
N VAL A 21 10.71 -24.81 2.34
CA VAL A 21 10.73 -23.58 1.52
C VAL A 21 9.35 -23.27 0.94
N ARG A 22 8.53 -24.29 0.65
CA ARG A 22 7.13 -24.11 0.24
C ARG A 22 6.28 -23.52 1.37
N GLY A 23 6.49 -23.97 2.60
CA GLY A 23 5.80 -23.41 3.78
C GLY A 23 6.15 -21.94 3.99
N PHE A 24 7.42 -21.58 3.84
CA PHE A 24 7.87 -20.18 3.90
C PHE A 24 7.25 -19.33 2.78
N ALA A 25 7.20 -19.84 1.55
CA ALA A 25 6.61 -19.14 0.40
C ALA A 25 5.14 -18.81 0.61
N ILE A 26 4.36 -19.73 1.19
CA ILE A 26 2.94 -19.54 1.49
C ILE A 26 2.74 -18.42 2.52
N THR A 27 3.52 -18.41 3.61
CA THR A 27 3.46 -17.36 4.63
C THR A 27 3.81 -15.99 4.05
N LEU A 28 4.83 -15.92 3.18
CA LEU A 28 5.22 -14.70 2.49
C LEU A 28 4.06 -14.18 1.61
N MET A 29 3.40 -15.06 0.87
CA MET A 29 2.25 -14.75 0.02
C MET A 29 1.09 -14.14 0.82
N ILE A 30 0.71 -14.77 1.94
CA ILE A 30 -0.35 -14.30 2.83
C ILE A 30 0.02 -12.94 3.46
N GLY A 31 1.29 -12.77 3.84
CA GLY A 31 1.80 -11.51 4.42
C GLY A 31 1.68 -10.33 3.46
N ILE A 32 1.99 -10.52 2.17
CA ILE A 32 1.90 -9.45 1.16
C ILE A 32 0.44 -9.06 0.92
N ILE A 33 -0.47 -10.02 0.77
CA ILE A 33 -1.89 -9.75 0.58
C ILE A 33 -2.45 -8.98 1.78
N THR A 34 -2.11 -9.41 2.99
CA THR A 34 -2.54 -8.75 4.24
C THR A 34 -1.94 -7.34 4.36
N SER A 35 -0.67 -7.16 4.00
CA SER A 35 0.01 -5.86 4.01
C SER A 35 -0.62 -4.90 3.01
N MET A 36 -0.92 -5.35 1.78
CA MET A 36 -1.61 -4.53 0.78
C MET A 36 -3.01 -4.12 1.23
N PHE A 37 -3.76 -5.07 1.79
CA PHE A 37 -5.09 -4.79 2.32
C PHE A 37 -5.01 -3.73 3.45
N THR A 38 -4.07 -3.90 4.37
CA THR A 38 -3.83 -2.95 5.47
C THR A 38 -3.32 -1.61 4.95
N ALA A 39 -2.49 -1.56 3.92
CA ALA A 39 -2.02 -0.31 3.33
C ALA A 39 -3.18 0.48 2.69
N ILE A 40 -4.18 -0.18 2.12
CA ILE A 40 -5.33 0.51 1.50
C ILE A 40 -6.38 0.88 2.56
N VAL A 41 -6.82 -0.09 3.36
CA VAL A 41 -7.88 0.08 4.36
C VAL A 41 -7.35 0.78 5.60
N GLY A 42 -6.18 0.37 6.08
CA GLY A 42 -5.52 0.96 7.25
C GLY A 42 -5.08 2.40 6.99
N THR A 43 -4.57 2.77 5.81
CA THR A 43 -4.27 4.18 5.52
C THR A 43 -5.54 5.02 5.56
N ARG A 44 -6.65 4.54 4.99
CA ARG A 44 -7.94 5.24 5.06
C ARG A 44 -8.49 5.31 6.48
N ALA A 45 -8.38 4.23 7.25
CA ALA A 45 -8.84 4.16 8.63
C ALA A 45 -8.00 5.07 9.53
N ILE A 46 -6.67 5.01 9.45
CA ILE A 46 -5.74 5.86 10.21
C ILE A 46 -5.92 7.32 9.81
N VAL A 47 -5.99 7.64 8.52
CA VAL A 47 -6.26 9.01 8.07
C VAL A 47 -7.62 9.47 8.59
N ASN A 48 -8.68 8.67 8.49
CA ASN A 48 -9.99 9.02 9.01
C ASN A 48 -10.05 9.06 10.55
N LEU A 49 -9.20 8.36 11.28
CA LEU A 49 -9.20 8.36 12.74
C LEU A 49 -8.37 9.53 13.28
N ILE A 50 -7.25 9.86 12.63
CA ILE A 50 -6.41 11.02 12.96
C ILE A 50 -7.05 12.33 12.48
N TYR A 51 -7.63 12.35 11.27
CA TYR A 51 -8.28 13.53 10.70
C TYR A 51 -9.81 13.56 10.88
N GLY A 52 -10.47 12.51 11.37
CA GLY A 52 -11.94 12.46 11.50
C GLY A 52 -12.54 13.42 12.51
N GLY A 53 -11.74 13.97 13.42
CA GLY A 53 -12.14 15.11 14.27
C GLY A 53 -12.12 16.47 13.56
N LYS A 54 -11.57 16.55 12.33
CA LYS A 54 -11.58 17.75 11.51
C LYS A 54 -12.05 17.41 10.11
N SER A 55 -13.32 17.74 9.84
CA SER A 55 -13.88 17.84 8.49
C SER A 55 -12.82 18.36 7.52
N VAL A 56 -12.32 17.49 6.65
CA VAL A 56 -11.33 17.83 5.62
C VAL A 56 -12.08 18.60 4.52
N LYS A 57 -12.47 19.83 4.86
CA LYS A 57 -13.30 20.69 4.02
C LYS A 57 -12.52 21.34 2.88
N THR A 58 -11.19 21.24 2.85
CA THR A 58 -10.37 21.66 1.71
C THR A 58 -9.11 20.80 1.61
N LEU A 59 -9.10 19.80 0.73
CA LEU A 59 -7.83 19.33 0.16
C LEU A 59 -7.48 20.34 -0.92
N SER A 60 -6.61 21.29 -0.59
CA SER A 60 -6.01 22.25 -1.53
C SER A 60 -5.05 21.50 -2.46
N ILE A 61 -5.60 20.61 -3.30
CA ILE A 61 -4.90 20.01 -4.42
C ILE A 61 -4.99 21.05 -5.56
N GLY A 62 -3.94 21.83 -5.72
CA GLY A 62 -3.78 22.74 -6.85
C GLY A 62 -4.14 24.21 -6.60
N ASN A 63 -3.19 24.98 -6.03
CA ASN A 63 -3.14 26.43 -6.24
C ASN A 63 -1.87 26.88 -6.99
N PHE A 64 -1.30 26.00 -7.83
CA PHE A 64 -0.21 26.34 -8.76
C PHE A 64 -0.60 27.34 -9.86
N ARG A 65 -1.87 27.79 -9.93
CA ARG A 65 -2.35 28.73 -10.95
C ARG A 65 -2.39 30.20 -10.53
N LYS A 66 -1.96 30.57 -9.32
CA LYS A 66 -1.92 31.99 -8.89
C LYS A 66 -0.57 32.69 -9.10
N LYS A 67 0.52 31.96 -9.38
CA LYS A 67 1.87 32.55 -9.50
C LYS A 67 2.22 33.09 -10.90
N ALA A 68 1.43 32.80 -11.93
CA ALA A 68 1.73 33.16 -13.32
C ALA A 68 0.96 34.40 -13.86
N LYS A 69 0.18 35.10 -13.02
CA LYS A 69 -0.58 36.31 -13.43
C LYS A 69 -0.20 37.57 -12.62
N ALA A 70 1.00 37.57 -12.04
CA ALA A 70 1.53 38.70 -11.26
C ALA A 70 3.00 38.99 -11.58
N ALA A 71 3.44 38.67 -12.81
CA ALA A 71 4.71 39.09 -13.38
C ALA A 71 4.46 39.52 -14.83
#